data_AF-A0A3N5KA42-F1
#
_entry.id   AF-A0A3N5KA42-F1
#
_cell.length_a   1.000
_cell.length_b   1.000
_cell.length_c   1.000
_cell.angle_alpha   90.00
_cell.angle_beta   90.00
_cell.angle_gamma   90.00
#
_symmetry.space_group_name_H-M   'P 1'
#
loop_
_entity.id
_entity.type
_entity.pdbx_description
1 polymer ?
#
loop_
_entity_poly.entity_id
_entity_poly.type
_entity_poly.pdbx_seq_one_letter_code
_entity_poly.pdbx_strand_id
1 'polypeptide(L)' 'MSNFYATNSGLVYLYEVTDPQGVAVWGGEQIKDMFDWHQRTPDSRVFISTWESDEEDAHLVGRPIEITSIVASKVEEDK' A
#
# COMPACT_ATOMS: atom_id res chain seq x y z
N MET A 1 15.45 -10.34 -21.88
CA MET A 1 15.63 -9.78 -20.53
C MET A 1 14.32 -9.11 -20.17
N SER A 2 13.62 -9.57 -19.14
CA SER A 2 12.42 -8.88 -18.67
C SER A 2 12.84 -7.55 -18.05
N ASN A 3 12.25 -6.45 -18.50
CA ASN A 3 12.46 -5.15 -17.88
C ASN A 3 11.85 -5.20 -16.48
N PHE A 4 12.70 -5.19 -15.44
CA PHE A 4 12.28 -5.07 -14.05
C PHE A 4 11.50 -3.77 -13.77
N TYR A 5 11.64 -2.77 -14.63
CA TYR A 5 11.03 -1.44 -14.52
C TYR A 5 10.14 -1.10 -15.73
N ALA A 6 9.44 -2.07 -16.33
CA ALA A 6 8.47 -1.73 -17.35
C ALA A 6 7.46 -0.73 -16.74
N THR A 7 7.56 0.53 -17.15
CA THR A 7 6.59 1.58 -16.83
C THR A 7 5.34 1.29 -17.66
N ASN A 8 4.62 0.22 -17.33
CA ASN A 8 3.29 0.01 -17.87
C ASN A 8 2.46 1.21 -17.43
N SER A 9 2.07 2.03 -18.39
CA SER A 9 1.39 3.31 -18.16
C SER A 9 0.01 3.17 -17.51
N GLY A 10 -0.51 1.94 -17.40
CA GLY A 10 -1.77 1.62 -16.74
C GLY A 10 -1.63 1.10 -15.31
N LEU A 11 -0.42 0.94 -14.74
CA LEU A 11 -0.29 0.42 -13.37
C LEU A 11 -0.33 1.53 -12.32
N VAL A 12 -1.17 1.35 -11.31
CA VAL A 12 -1.33 2.21 -10.13
C VAL A 12 -0.95 1.42 -8.88
N TYR A 13 -0.23 2.06 -7.95
CA TYR A 13 0.12 1.47 -6.66
C TYR A 13 -0.72 2.11 -5.55
N LEU A 14 -1.41 1.27 -4.79
CA LEU A 14 -2.20 1.70 -3.64
C LEU A 14 -1.62 1.15 -2.35
N TYR A 15 -1.51 2.03 -1.36
CA TYR A 15 -1.25 1.67 0.02
C TYR A 15 -2.58 1.45 0.73
N GLU A 16 -2.66 0.43 1.57
CA GLU A 16 -3.83 0.15 2.39
C GLU A 16 -3.40 -0.02 3.85
N VAL A 17 -4.15 0.58 4.76
CA VAL A 17 -4.01 0.40 6.20
C VAL A 17 -5.23 -0.37 6.69
N THR A 18 -5.02 -1.49 7.37
CA THR A 18 -6.09 -2.30 7.95
C THR A 18 -6.07 -2.23 9.47
N ASP A 19 -7.23 -2.46 10.07
CA ASP A 19 -7.32 -2.79 11.49
C ASP A 19 -6.76 -4.21 11.77
N PRO A 20 -6.67 -4.63 13.06
CA PRO A 20 -6.17 -5.96 13.41
C PRO A 20 -7.03 -7.12 12.90
N GLN A 21 -8.28 -6.86 12.51
CA GLN A 21 -9.19 -7.85 11.94
C GLN A 21 -9.07 -7.95 10.41
N GLY A 22 -8.18 -7.15 9.81
CA GLY A 22 -7.96 -7.12 8.38
C GLY A 22 -9.00 -6.28 7.62
N VAL A 23 -9.78 -5.45 8.31
CA VAL A 23 -10.70 -4.51 7.66
C VAL A 23 -9.93 -3.26 7.26
N ALA A 24 -10.01 -2.88 5.99
CA ALA A 24 -9.41 -1.65 5.50
C ALA A 24 -10.02 -0.44 6.21
N VAL A 25 -9.18 0.35 6.88
CA VAL A 25 -9.56 1.62 7.50
C VAL A 25 -9.21 2.81 6.59
N TRP A 26 -8.27 2.62 5.66
CA TRP A 26 -7.93 3.58 4.63
C TRP A 26 -7.18 2.91 3.46
N GLY A 27 -7.34 3.46 2.25
CA GLY A 27 -6.51 3.15 1.10
C GLY A 27 -6.29 4.36 0.19
N GLY A 28 -5.13 4.44 -0.46
CA GLY A 28 -4.80 5.52 -1.38
C GLY A 28 -3.36 5.49 -1.92
N GLU A 29 -3.05 6.41 -2.82
CA GLU A 29 -1.75 6.49 -3.52
C GLU A 29 -0.67 7.22 -2.69
N GLN A 30 -1.09 8.02 -1.71
CA GLN A 30 -0.21 8.92 -0.97
C GLN A 30 0.46 8.22 0.23
N ILE A 31 1.76 8.00 0.14
CA ILE A 31 2.58 7.41 1.22
C ILE A 31 2.44 8.18 2.54
N LYS A 32 2.36 9.51 2.49
CA LYS A 32 2.23 10.33 3.70
C LYS A 32 0.94 10.01 4.46
N ASP A 33 -0.17 9.91 3.74
CA ASP A 33 -1.47 9.61 4.33
C ASP A 33 -1.49 8.19 4.91
N MET A 34 -0.82 7.23 4.26
CA MET A 34 -0.60 5.89 4.81
C MET A 34 0.08 5.95 6.19
N PHE A 35 1.17 6.71 6.34
CA PHE A 35 1.85 6.85 7.63
C PHE A 35 0.93 7.48 8.68
N ASP A 36 0.24 8.56 8.33
CA ASP A 36 -0.71 9.23 9.23
C ASP A 36 -1.81 8.25 9.70
N TRP A 37 -2.34 7.40 8.80
CA TRP A 37 -3.33 6.37 9.11
C TRP A 37 -2.77 5.22 9.95
N HIS A 38 -1.56 4.76 9.66
CA HIS A 38 -0.91 3.69 10.41
C HIS A 38 -0.62 4.13 11.85
N GLN A 39 -0.10 5.35 12.05
CA GLN A 39 0.23 5.87 13.38
C GLN A 39 -0.99 6.05 14.30
N ARG A 40 -2.15 6.40 13.75
CA ARG A 40 -3.39 6.57 14.54
C ARG A 40 -4.18 5.29 14.77
N THR A 41 -3.85 4.20 14.06
CA THR A 41 -4.59 2.94 14.14
C THR A 41 -3.76 1.91 14.91
N PRO A 42 -4.11 1.61 16.17
CA PRO A 42 -3.38 0.63 16.97
C PRO A 42 -3.35 -0.74 16.29
N ASP A 43 -2.19 -1.40 16.36
CA ASP A 43 -1.96 -2.74 15.80
C ASP A 43 -2.34 -2.87 14.31
N SER A 44 -2.32 -1.76 13.57
CA SER A 44 -2.64 -1.75 12.15
C SER A 44 -1.56 -2.43 11.31
N ARG A 45 -2.00 -2.97 10.18
CA ARG A 45 -1.14 -3.57 9.15
C ARG A 45 -1.16 -2.71 7.91
N VAL A 46 -0.04 -2.67 7.20
CA VAL A 46 0.11 -1.89 5.98
C VAL A 46 0.38 -2.82 4.82
N PHE A 47 -0.34 -2.62 3.73
CA PHE A 47 -0.19 -3.35 2.49
C PHE A 47 0.12 -2.41 1.34
N ILE A 48 0.85 -2.91 0.35
CA ILE A 48 0.95 -2.32 -0.98
C ILE A 48 0.31 -3.26 -1.99
N SER A 49 -0.52 -2.72 -2.88
CA SER A 49 -1.19 -3.44 -3.95
C SER A 49 -0.94 -2.75 -5.29
N THR A 50 -0.87 -3.55 -6.35
CA THR A 50 -0.73 -3.04 -7.72
C THR A 50 -2.04 -3.25 -8.45
N TRP A 51 -2.51 -2.22 -9.13
CA TRP A 51 -3.75 -2.23 -9.88
C TRP A 51 -3.45 -1.86 -11.32
N GLU A 52 -4.10 -2.50 -12.28
CA GLU A 52 -4.10 -2.08 -13.67
C GLU A 52 -5.40 -1.32 -13.91
N SER A 53 -5.26 -0.03 -14.22
CA SER A 53 -6.36 0.86 -14.60
C SER A 53 -6.53 0.77 -16.11
N ASP A 54 -7.56 0.07 -16.56
CA ASP A 54 -8.05 0.17 -17.93
C ASP A 54 -9.15 1.23 -18.05
N GLU A 55 -9.79 1.34 -19.22
CA GLU A 55 -10.83 2.34 -19.49
C GLU A 55 -12.16 2.08 -18.75
N GLU A 56 -12.39 0.87 -18.23
CA GLU A 56 -13.67 0.50 -17.62
C GLU A 56 -13.59 0.30 -16.10
N ASP A 57 -12.62 -0.43 -15.57
CA ASP A 57 -12.47 -0.65 -14.12
C ASP A 57 -11.02 -1.04 -13.73
N ALA A 58 -10.55 -0.48 -12.61
CA ALA A 58 -9.25 -0.88 -12.07
C ALA A 58 -9.32 -2.30 -11.49
N HIS A 59 -8.38 -3.16 -11.89
CA HIS A 59 -8.30 -4.53 -11.39
C HIS A 59 -6.99 -4.82 -10.68
N LEU A 60 -7.06 -5.60 -9.61
CA LEU A 60 -5.90 -5.96 -8.80
C LEU A 60 -4.97 -6.90 -9.59
N VAL A 61 -3.70 -6.52 -9.68
CA VAL A 61 -2.63 -7.30 -10.29
C VAL A 61 -1.84 -8.02 -9.20
N GLY A 62 -1.97 -9.35 -9.16
CA GLY A 62 -1.24 -10.18 -8.21
C GLY A 62 -1.83 -10.12 -6.80
N ARG A 63 -0.97 -10.27 -5.78
CA ARG A 63 -1.36 -10.28 -4.37
C ARG A 63 -0.82 -9.03 -3.66
N PRO A 64 -1.61 -8.39 -2.78
CA PRO A 64 -1.08 -7.36 -1.89
C PRO A 64 0.09 -7.90 -1.07
N ILE A 65 1.09 -7.06 -0.88
CA ILE A 65 2.29 -7.36 -0.10
C ILE A 65 2.18 -6.59 1.20
N GLU A 66 2.27 -7.30 2.31
CA GLU A 66 2.35 -6.67 3.61
C GLU A 66 3.73 -6.05 3.83
N ILE A 67 3.75 -4.79 4.23
CA ILE A 67 4.96 -3.99 4.48
C ILE A 67 5.04 -3.41 5.90
N THR A 68 4.16 -3.86 6.81
CA THR A 68 4.05 -3.36 8.19
C THR A 68 5.40 -3.24 8.90
N SER A 69 6.25 -4.27 8.84
CA SER A 69 7.56 -4.27 9.51
C SER A 69 8.54 -3.23 8.95
N ILE A 70 8.45 -2.93 7.65
CA ILE A 70 9.29 -1.93 6.96
C ILE A 70 8.82 -0.51 7.35
N VAL A 71 7.51 -0.32 7.43
CA VAL A 71 6.91 0.95 7.85
C VAL A 71 7.25 1.25 9.32
N ALA A 72 7.16 0.25 10.19
CA ALA A 72 7.47 0.38 11.61
C ALA A 72 8.93 0.80 11.88
N SER A 73 9.90 0.23 11.15
CA SER A 73 11.32 0.59 11.33
C SER A 73 11.63 2.06 11.03
N LYS A 74 10.83 2.71 10.17
CA LYS A 74 11.01 4.12 9.84
C LYS A 74 10.47 5.07 10.91
N VAL A 75 9.40 4.67 11.62
CA VAL A 75 8.82 5.48 12.69
C VAL A 75 9.72 5.54 13.93
N GLU A 76 10.59 4.56 14.12
CA GLU A 76 11.55 4.53 15.23
C GLU A 76 12.74 5.49 15.02
N GLU A 77 13.13 5.78 13.78
CA GLU A 77 14.26 6.68 13.49
C GLU A 77 13.91 8.17 13.68
N ASP A 78 12.62 8.53 13.60
CA ASP A 78 12.14 9.91 13.75
C ASP A 78 11.77 10.28 15.21
N LYS A 79 12.09 9.43 16.19
CA LYS A 79 11.87 9.65 17.64
C LYS A 79 13.17 9.94 18.38
#